data_AF-A0A0J0YQT3-F1
#
_entry.id   AF-A0A0J0YQT3-F1
#
_cell.length_a   1.000
_cell.length_b   1.000
_cell.length_c   1.000
_cell.angle_alpha   90.00
_cell.angle_beta   90.00
_cell.angle_gamma   90.00
#
_symmetry.space_group_name_H-M   'P 1'
#
loop_
_entity.id
_entity.type
_entity.pdbx_description
1 polymer ?
#
loop_
_entity_poly.entity_id
_entity_poly.type
_entity_poly.pdbx_seq_one_letter_code
_entity_poly.pdbx_strand_id
1 'polypeptide(L)' 'MKKFLLITLLSGFSTMAAAEGLYIQGELGTSRLVLKADNQNHKDTVTNTRISVGKSFGNARYALDYTHFGKVKFHL' A
#
# COMPACT_ATOMS: atom_id res chain seq x y z
N MET A 1 -9.38 -20.71 5.94
CA MET A 1 -10.05 -19.42 6.18
C MET A 1 -9.57 -18.26 5.28
N LYS A 2 -8.31 -18.21 4.83
CA LYS A 2 -7.81 -17.14 3.93
C LYS A 2 -8.54 -17.01 2.58
N LYS A 3 -9.09 -18.12 2.07
CA LYS A 3 -9.83 -18.18 0.80
C LYS A 3 -11.17 -17.42 0.85
N PHE A 4 -11.89 -17.48 1.97
CA PHE A 4 -13.15 -16.75 2.14
C PHE A 4 -12.91 -15.24 2.16
N LEU A 5 -11.86 -14.78 2.84
CA LEU A 5 -11.48 -13.36 2.83
C LEU A 5 -11.23 -12.85 1.41
N LEU A 6 -10.53 -13.63 0.59
CA LEU A 6 -10.25 -13.25 -0.79
C LEU A 6 -11.53 -13.18 -1.63
N ILE A 7 -12.44 -14.14 -1.47
CA ILE A 7 -13.74 -14.16 -2.16
C ILE A 7 -14.60 -12.95 -1.73
N THR A 8 -14.65 -12.63 -0.44
CA THR A 8 -15.36 -11.45 0.09
C THR A 8 -14.79 -10.14 -0.43
N LEU A 9 -13.46 -10.05 -0.53
CA LEU A 9 -12.80 -8.88 -1.11
C LEU A 9 -13.12 -8.76 -2.60
N LEU A 10 -13.01 -9.85 -3.36
CA LEU A 10 -13.34 -9.92 -4.79
C LEU A 10 -14.79 -9.53 -5.09
N SER A 11 -15.75 -10.03 -4.30
CA SER A 11 -17.15 -9.64 -4.46
C SER A 11 -17.42 -8.19 -4.08
N GLY A 12 -16.74 -7.67 -3.06
CA GLY A 12 -16.78 -6.26 -2.67
C GLY A 12 -16.20 -5.31 -3.72
N PHE A 13 -15.11 -5.69 -4.40
CA PHE A 13 -14.55 -4.89 -5.49
C PHE A 13 -15.52 -4.75 -6.67
N SER A 14 -16.24 -5.81 -7.02
CA SER A 14 -17.19 -5.80 -8.13
C SER A 14 -18.38 -4.85 -7.88
N THR A 15 -18.88 -4.76 -6.65
CA THR A 15 -19.98 -3.83 -6.32
C THR A 15 -19.50 -2.38 -6.25
N MET A 16 -18.26 -2.15 -5.82
CA MET A 16 -17.65 -0.82 -5.83
C MET A 16 -17.34 -0.32 -7.23
N ALA A 17 -16.89 -1.18 -8.13
CA ALA A 17 -16.68 -0.83 -9.54
C ALA A 17 -17.99 -0.43 -10.25
N ALA A 18 -19.12 -0.98 -9.81
CA ALA A 18 -20.45 -0.63 -10.33
C ALA A 18 -21.01 0.67 -9.76
N ALA A 19 -20.46 1.18 -8.66
CA ALA A 19 -20.88 2.43 -8.04
C ALA A 19 -20.07 3.61 -8.61
N GLU A 20 -20.78 4.62 -9.12
CA GLU A 20 -20.14 5.75 -9.79
C GLU A 20 -19.13 6.45 -8.88
N GLY A 21 -17.87 6.45 -9.35
CA GLY A 21 -16.76 7.13 -8.70
C GLY A 21 -16.14 6.38 -7.52
N LEU A 22 -16.68 5.26 -7.02
CA LEU A 22 -16.02 4.48 -5.96
C LEU A 22 -14.86 3.64 -6.53
N TYR A 23 -13.74 3.60 -5.81
CA TYR A 23 -12.58 2.82 -6.22
C TYR A 23 -11.81 2.25 -5.03
N ILE A 24 -11.08 1.17 -5.30
CA ILE A 24 -10.03 0.67 -4.41
C ILE A 24 -8.73 0.59 -5.20
N GLN A 25 -7.64 1.03 -4.57
CA GLN A 25 -6.30 1.05 -5.14
C GLN A 25 -5.32 0.34 -4.19
N GLY A 26 -4.51 -0.56 -4.75
CA GLY A 26 -3.42 -1.21 -4.04
C GLY A 26 -2.09 -0.73 -4.61
N GLU A 27 -1.17 -0.29 -3.75
CA GLU A 27 0.16 0.16 -4.13
C GLU A 27 1.22 -0.68 -3.42
N LEU A 28 2.27 -1.02 -4.16
CA LEU A 28 3.47 -1.67 -3.66
C LEU A 28 4.65 -0.76 -3.97
N GLY A 29 5.44 -0.41 -2.95
CA GLY A 29 6.61 0.45 -3.10
C GLY A 29 7.82 -0.14 -2.42
N THR A 30 9.01 0.14 -2.93
CA THR A 30 10.27 -0.17 -2.26
C THR A 30 11.02 1.11 -1.92
N SER A 31 11.64 1.13 -0.76
CA SER A 31 12.45 2.24 -0.26
C SER A 31 13.83 1.71 0.05
N ARG A 32 14.87 2.33 -0.52
CA ARG A 32 16.25 1.91 -0.34
C ARG A 32 16.99 2.93 0.52
N LEU A 33 17.44 2.51 1.70
CA LEU A 33 18.30 3.30 2.56
C LEU A 33 19.77 2.99 2.22
N VAL A 34 20.58 4.02 2.01
CA VAL A 34 22.03 3.90 1.82
C VAL A 34 22.71 4.86 2.77
N LEU A 35 23.35 4.33 3.81
CA LEU A 35 24.18 5.08 4.74
C LEU A 35 25.65 4.80 4.43
N LYS A 36 26.40 5.87 4.19
CA LYS A 36 27.85 5.84 4.06
C LYS A 36 28.43 6.65 5.22
N ALA A 37 28.96 5.96 6.21
CA ALA A 37 29.78 6.57 7.27
C ALA A 37 31.20 6.00 7.15
N ASP A 38 32.19 6.70 7.67
CA ASP A 38 33.61 6.37 7.48
C ASP A 38 33.88 4.86 7.74
N ASN A 39 34.40 4.18 6.71
CA ASN A 39 34.61 2.73 6.63
C ASN A 39 33.39 1.78 6.81
N GLN A 40 32.15 2.29 6.86
CA GLN A 40 30.93 1.48 6.97
C GLN A 40 29.88 1.83 5.90
N ASN A 41 29.54 0.84 5.06
CA ASN A 41 28.47 0.92 4.08
C ASN A 41 27.26 0.11 4.58
N HIS A 42 26.20 0.78 5.03
CA HIS A 42 24.95 0.11 5.38
C HIS A 42 23.90 0.37 4.29
N LYS A 43 23.36 -0.70 3.71
CA LYS A 43 22.30 -0.64 2.71
C LYS A 43 21.15 -1.52 3.16
N ASP A 44 19.97 -0.92 3.30
CA ASP A 44 18.73 -1.63 3.59
C ASP A 44 17.68 -1.35 2.51
N THR A 45 16.81 -2.30 2.24
CA THR A 45 15.71 -2.16 1.28
C THR A 45 14.43 -2.63 1.95
N VAL A 46 13.48 -1.71 2.06
CA VAL A 46 12.23 -1.89 2.76
C VAL A 46 11.08 -1.87 1.76
N THR A 47 10.20 -2.87 1.85
CA THR A 47 8.97 -2.91 1.06
C THR A 47 7.83 -2.31 1.88
N ASN A 48 7.07 -1.42 1.26
CA ASN A 48 5.88 -0.81 1.82
C ASN A 48 4.66 -1.22 0.98
N THR A 49 3.53 -1.41 1.65
CA THR A 49 2.26 -1.69 0.98
C THR A 49 1.22 -0.67 1.41
N ARG A 50 0.40 -0.21 0.48
CA ARG A 50 -0.72 0.69 0.77
C ARG A 50 -1.98 0.16 0.12
N ILE A 51 -3.09 0.26 0.84
CA ILE A 51 -4.44 0.04 0.32
C ILE A 51 -5.21 1.33 0.53
N SER A 52 -5.88 1.79 -0.51
CA SER A 52 -6.65 3.04 -0.53
C SER A 52 -8.08 2.76 -0.98
N VAL A 53 -9.06 3.30 -0.27
CA VAL A 53 -10.47 3.24 -0.64
C VAL A 53 -10.97 4.66 -0.84
N GLY A 54 -11.55 4.97 -2.00
CA GLY A 54 -11.90 6.35 -2.32
C GLY A 54 -13.15 6.53 -3.18
N LYS A 55 -13.55 7.80 -3.30
CA LYS A 55 -14.65 8.28 -4.15
C LYS A 55 -14.21 9.47 -5.00
N SER A 56 -14.53 9.43 -6.28
CA SER A 56 -14.33 10.50 -7.26
C SER A 56 -15.62 11.29 -7.48
N PHE A 57 -15.50 12.60 -7.55
CA PHE A 57 -16.58 13.57 -7.75
C PHE A 57 -16.24 14.46 -8.96
N GLY A 58 -15.99 13.85 -10.12
CA GLY A 58 -15.48 14.53 -11.31
C GLY A 58 -14.05 15.03 -11.10
N ASN A 59 -13.91 16.30 -10.69
CA ASN A 59 -12.62 16.99 -10.57
C ASN A 59 -11.94 16.80 -9.20
N ALA A 60 -12.63 16.24 -8.21
CA ALA A 60 -12.10 16.02 -6.87
C ALA A 60 -12.19 14.55 -6.48
N ARG A 61 -11.27 14.10 -5.62
CA ARG A 61 -11.26 12.72 -5.08
C ARG A 61 -11.01 12.77 -3.59
N TYR A 62 -11.73 11.94 -2.85
CA TYR A 62 -11.48 11.67 -1.43
C TYR A 62 -11.08 10.22 -1.27
N ALA A 63 -10.07 9.94 -0.45
CA ALA A 63 -9.55 8.60 -0.23
C ALA A 63 -9.17 8.39 1.24
N LEU A 64 -9.34 7.17 1.71
CA LEU A 64 -8.84 6.68 2.98
C LEU A 64 -7.73 5.67 2.71
N ASP A 65 -6.53 6.00 3.17
CA ASP A 65 -5.33 5.21 2.94
C ASP A 65 -4.91 4.47 4.22
N TYR A 66 -4.67 3.18 4.09
CA TYR A 66 -3.96 2.39 5.08
C TYR A 66 -2.61 1.96 4.51
N THR A 67 -1.52 2.44 5.12
CA THR A 67 -0.16 2.10 4.71
C THR A 67 0.51 1.22 5.76
N HIS A 68 1.02 0.06 5.33
CA HIS A 68 1.92 -0.76 6.12
C HIS A 68 3.37 -0.43 5.73
N PHE A 69 4.08 0.25 6.63
CA PHE A 69 5.49 0.56 6.46
C PHE A 69 6.34 -0.62 6.91
N GLY A 70 7.24 -1.06 6.03
CA GLY A 70 8.27 -2.01 6.41
C GLY A 70 9.27 -1.35 7.39
N LYS A 71 10.04 -2.19 8.08
CA LYS A 71 11.00 -1.73 9.11
C LYS A 71 12.42 -1.89 8.61
N VAL A 72 13.24 -0.86 8.84
CA VAL A 72 14.69 -0.92 8.65
C VAL A 72 15.28 -1.76 9.79
N LYS A 73 16.15 -2.72 9.47
CA LYS A 73 16.85 -3.54 10.47
C LYS A 73 18.30 -3.10 10.58
N PHE A 74 18.59 -2.27 11.57
CA PHE A 74 19.96 -2.01 11.98
C PHE A 74 20.49 -3.21 12.77
N HIS A 75 21.48 -3.92 12.22
CA HIS A 75 22.35 -4.78 13.04
C HIS A 75 23.46 -3.86 13.56
N LEU A 76 23.35 -3.49 14.84
CA LEU A 76 24.39 -2.81 15.62
C LEU A 76 25.37 -3.84 16.17
#